data_AF-A0A6A6QEK5-F1
#
_entry.id   AF-A0A6A6QEK5-F1
#
_cell.length_a   1.000
_cell.length_b   1.000
_cell.length_c   1.000
_cell.angle_alpha   90.00
_cell.angle_beta   90.00
_cell.angle_gamma   90.00
#
_symmetry.space_group_name_H-M   'P 1'
#
loop_
_entity.id
_entity.type
_entity.pdbx_description
1 polymer ?
#
loop_
_entity_poly.entity_id
_entity_poly.type
_entity_poly.pdbx_seq_one_letter_code
_entity_poly.pdbx_strand_id
1 'polypeptide(L)'
;MIESFPKLIVVDHLNEWSWDPSASTLGNSGTLTPYAIPTGSDSHLASYWPFILYQDAGMGVHEVVYDCRFPNCWFNRTLNETAYDGADFAIVPALQNLAEMNILYQEGDQKLMSMGRNSTTGDLTAASAFSINLPAAASFAALTVVRPSSDNTALNTYVLYQDSAGTIQVVWNDDASSWKGPATFPAFNDADNGTSIACLTQASFFTDTPLQPNSPLSRCYFQVKGALREVSLNGSDWEVVGDVNAGP
;
A
#
# COMPACT_ATOMS: atom_id res chain seq x y z
N MET A 1 13.38 -44.50 17.59
CA MET A 1 13.99 -43.71 16.50
C MET A 1 12.88 -42.79 16.03
N ILE A 2 12.93 -41.51 16.42
CA ILE A 2 11.93 -40.53 15.97
C ILE A 2 12.50 -39.95 14.68
N GLU A 3 11.96 -40.38 13.53
CA GLU A 3 12.25 -39.73 12.26
C GLU A 3 11.58 -38.35 12.28
N SER A 4 12.38 -37.30 12.45
CA SER A 4 11.98 -35.94 12.13
C SER A 4 11.91 -35.83 10.61
N PHE A 5 10.70 -35.81 10.05
CA PHE A 5 10.53 -35.39 8.67
C PHE A 5 10.96 -33.92 8.54
N PRO A 6 11.78 -33.56 7.55
CA PRO A 6 12.03 -32.15 7.26
C PRO A 6 10.69 -31.54 6.88
N LYS A 7 10.25 -30.54 7.66
CA LYS A 7 9.11 -29.70 7.30
C LYS A 7 9.49 -29.08 5.95
N LEU A 8 8.77 -29.44 4.89
CA LEU A 8 8.91 -28.80 3.59
C LEU A 8 8.64 -27.32 3.84
N ILE A 9 9.66 -26.48 3.76
CA ILE A 9 9.46 -25.03 3.77
C ILE A 9 8.88 -24.74 2.39
N VAL A 10 7.55 -24.62 2.33
CA VAL A 10 6.89 -24.05 1.15
C VAL A 10 7.28 -22.58 1.16
N VAL A 11 8.00 -22.16 0.12
CA VAL A 11 8.36 -20.77 -0.09
C VAL A 11 7.36 -20.22 -1.08
N ASP A 12 6.67 -19.15 -0.70
CA ASP A 12 5.78 -18.43 -1.60
C ASP A 12 6.61 -17.52 -2.51
N HIS A 13 6.20 -17.39 -3.77
CA HIS A 13 6.95 -16.65 -4.78
C HIS A 13 6.07 -15.62 -5.50
N LEU A 14 6.61 -14.42 -5.72
CA LEU A 14 6.01 -13.45 -6.63
C LEU A 14 6.24 -13.90 -8.09
N ASN A 15 5.14 -14.01 -8.84
CA ASN A 15 5.13 -14.40 -10.25
C ASN A 15 4.32 -13.41 -11.08
N GLU A 16 4.83 -13.04 -12.26
CA GLU A 16 4.08 -12.26 -13.26
C GLU A 16 3.35 -13.19 -14.21
N TRP A 17 2.14 -12.79 -14.60
CA TRP A 17 1.37 -13.42 -15.67
C TRP A 17 0.99 -12.34 -16.68
N SER A 18 1.12 -12.68 -17.96
CA SER A 18 0.81 -11.81 -19.09
C SER A 18 -0.37 -12.39 -19.86
N TRP A 19 -1.34 -11.55 -20.17
CA TRP A 19 -2.50 -11.94 -20.96
C TRP A 19 -2.50 -11.13 -22.25
N ASP A 20 -2.42 -11.84 -23.38
CA ASP A 20 -2.84 -11.30 -24.66
C ASP A 20 -4.27 -11.81 -24.90
N PRO A 21 -5.30 -10.96 -24.71
CA PRO A 21 -6.68 -11.37 -24.84
C PRO A 21 -7.04 -11.79 -26.27
N SER A 22 -6.20 -11.46 -27.26
CA SER A 22 -6.36 -11.90 -28.65
C SER A 22 -5.71 -13.26 -28.93
N ALA A 23 -4.77 -13.72 -28.09
CA ALA A 23 -4.02 -14.96 -28.30
C ALA A 23 -4.40 -16.10 -27.33
N SER A 24 -4.71 -15.79 -26.07
CA SER A 24 -5.05 -16.81 -25.07
C SER A 24 -5.72 -16.22 -23.82
N THR A 25 -6.78 -16.87 -23.34
CA THR A 25 -7.40 -16.55 -22.04
C THR A 25 -6.70 -17.23 -20.86
N LEU A 26 -5.77 -18.16 -21.12
CA LEU A 26 -5.05 -18.89 -20.05
C LEU A 26 -3.87 -18.07 -19.48
N GLY A 27 -3.45 -17.01 -20.18
CA GLY A 27 -2.25 -16.25 -19.85
C GLY A 27 -0.96 -17.03 -20.12
N ASN A 28 0.15 -16.31 -20.14
CA ASN A 28 1.50 -16.87 -20.22
C ASN A 28 2.33 -16.32 -19.06
N SER A 29 3.32 -17.09 -18.60
CA SER A 29 4.31 -16.60 -17.64
C SER A 29 4.94 -15.31 -18.13
N GLY A 30 5.01 -14.33 -17.25
CA GLY A 30 5.63 -13.04 -17.52
C GLY A 30 7.15 -13.07 -17.46
N THR A 31 7.75 -11.92 -17.71
CA THR A 31 9.19 -11.69 -17.65
C THR A 31 9.77 -11.72 -16.24
N LEU A 32 8.95 -11.53 -15.20
CA LEU A 32 9.36 -11.67 -13.81
C LEU A 32 9.48 -13.13 -13.34
N THR A 33 8.71 -14.05 -13.93
CA THR A 33 8.61 -15.46 -13.50
C THR A 33 9.97 -16.18 -13.40
N PRO A 34 10.96 -15.96 -14.29
CA PRO A 34 12.27 -16.59 -14.17
C PRO A 34 13.06 -16.23 -12.91
N TYR A 35 12.69 -15.15 -12.19
CA TYR A 35 13.42 -14.67 -11.01
C TYR A 35 12.95 -15.29 -9.69
N ALA A 36 11.82 -16.00 -9.68
CA ALA A 36 11.26 -16.73 -8.53
C ALA A 36 11.45 -16.00 -7.19
N ILE A 37 11.01 -14.74 -7.10
CA ILE A 37 11.27 -13.87 -5.95
C ILE A 37 10.59 -14.45 -4.70
N PRO A 38 11.36 -14.95 -3.71
CA PRO A 38 10.79 -15.57 -2.52
C PRO A 38 10.20 -14.51 -1.58
N THR A 39 9.07 -14.85 -0.98
CA THR A 39 8.32 -14.01 -0.04
C THR A 39 8.10 -14.76 1.27
N GLY A 40 7.78 -14.05 2.36
CA GLY A 40 7.27 -14.66 3.58
C GLY A 40 5.88 -15.25 3.35
N SER A 41 5.52 -16.30 4.09
CA SER A 41 4.22 -16.98 3.92
C SER A 41 3.02 -16.09 4.20
N ASP A 42 3.20 -15.10 5.07
CA ASP A 42 2.18 -14.14 5.46
C ASP A 42 2.43 -12.75 4.82
N SER A 43 3.31 -12.69 3.80
CA SER A 43 3.63 -11.43 3.12
C SER A 43 2.41 -10.87 2.41
N HIS A 44 2.14 -9.60 2.64
CA HIS A 44 1.21 -8.82 1.82
C HIS A 44 1.97 -8.03 0.73
N LEU A 45 1.21 -7.52 -0.24
CA LEU A 45 1.75 -6.77 -1.37
C LEU A 45 1.15 -5.37 -1.41
N ALA A 46 1.99 -4.39 -1.69
CA ALA A 46 1.54 -3.05 -2.07
C ALA A 46 2.15 -2.65 -3.41
N SER A 47 1.43 -1.85 -4.19
CA SER A 47 1.96 -1.34 -5.44
C SER A 47 1.45 0.06 -5.76
N TYR A 48 2.36 0.85 -6.29
CA TYR A 48 2.07 2.04 -7.08
C TYR A 48 2.98 1.96 -8.29
N TRP A 49 2.42 1.70 -9.46
CA TRP A 49 3.20 1.36 -10.64
C TRP A 49 4.31 2.39 -10.93
N PRO A 50 5.56 1.98 -11.22
CA PRO A 50 6.05 0.61 -11.43
C PRO A 50 6.65 -0.09 -10.20
N PHE A 51 6.28 0.33 -8.99
CA PHE A 51 6.89 -0.13 -7.74
C PHE A 51 5.99 -1.15 -7.03
N ILE A 52 6.60 -2.22 -6.50
CA ILE A 52 5.93 -3.28 -5.73
C ILE A 52 6.72 -3.48 -4.44
N LEU A 53 6.03 -3.55 -3.31
CA LEU A 53 6.60 -3.86 -2.01
C LEU A 53 6.13 -5.22 -1.53
N TYR A 54 7.01 -5.94 -0.84
CA TYR A 54 6.71 -7.21 -0.21
C TYR A 54 7.63 -7.47 0.99
N GLN A 55 7.29 -8.49 1.79
CA GLN A 55 8.09 -8.95 2.91
C GLN A 55 8.71 -10.32 2.62
N ASP A 56 9.99 -10.51 2.97
CA ASP A 56 10.60 -11.84 2.92
C ASP A 56 10.35 -12.67 4.20
N ALA A 57 10.73 -13.95 4.19
CA ALA A 57 10.59 -14.83 5.34
C ALA A 57 11.46 -14.44 6.56
N GLY A 58 12.38 -13.50 6.41
CA GLY A 58 13.17 -12.90 7.49
C GLY A 58 12.57 -11.60 8.02
N MET A 59 11.33 -11.27 7.63
CA MET A 59 10.62 -10.01 7.92
C MET A 59 11.22 -8.76 7.27
N GLY A 60 12.20 -8.92 6.38
CA GLY A 60 12.84 -7.83 5.66
C GLY A 60 11.90 -7.25 4.60
N VAL A 61 11.90 -5.92 4.46
CA VAL A 61 11.12 -5.22 3.43
C VAL A 61 11.92 -5.14 2.13
N HIS A 62 11.28 -5.52 1.03
CA HIS A 62 11.86 -5.49 -0.31
C HIS A 62 11.02 -4.67 -1.27
N GLU A 63 11.69 -4.17 -2.29
CA GLU A 63 11.06 -3.50 -3.42
C GLU A 63 11.44 -4.20 -4.73
N VAL A 64 10.42 -4.44 -5.54
CA VAL A 64 10.55 -4.77 -6.96
C VAL A 64 10.14 -3.57 -7.81
N VAL A 65 10.99 -3.22 -8.79
CA VAL A 65 10.79 -2.08 -9.69
C VAL A 65 10.81 -2.55 -11.14
N TYR A 66 9.85 -2.09 -11.95
CA TYR A 66 9.93 -2.19 -13.40
C TYR A 66 10.55 -0.94 -14.04
N ASP A 67 11.79 -1.06 -14.51
CA ASP A 67 12.57 -0.02 -15.17
C ASP A 67 13.53 -0.61 -16.24
N CYS A 68 13.15 -0.44 -17.51
CA CYS A 68 13.93 -0.93 -18.65
C CYS A 68 15.22 -0.15 -18.96
N ARG A 69 15.61 0.82 -18.12
CA ARG A 69 16.98 1.37 -18.13
C ARG A 69 18.00 0.34 -17.66
N PHE A 70 17.56 -0.70 -16.94
CA PHE A 70 18.39 -1.82 -16.48
C PHE A 70 18.17 -3.09 -17.32
N PRO A 71 19.18 -4.00 -17.39
CA PRO A 71 19.01 -5.29 -18.05
C PRO A 71 17.81 -6.06 -17.47
N ASN A 72 16.97 -6.59 -18.36
CA ASN A 72 15.75 -7.37 -18.04
C ASN A 72 14.59 -6.61 -17.40
N CYS A 73 14.65 -5.27 -17.34
CA CYS A 73 13.61 -4.35 -16.83
C CYS A 73 13.19 -4.52 -15.36
N TRP A 74 13.26 -5.71 -14.77
CA TRP A 74 12.91 -5.94 -13.38
C TRP A 74 14.13 -5.83 -12.48
N PHE A 75 13.99 -5.08 -11.40
CA PHE A 75 15.02 -4.91 -10.39
C PHE A 75 14.43 -5.20 -9.01
N ASN A 76 15.14 -5.98 -8.19
CA ASN A 76 14.74 -6.30 -6.82
C ASN A 76 15.82 -5.83 -5.84
N ARG A 77 15.42 -5.20 -4.74
CA ARG A 77 16.32 -4.76 -3.67
C ARG A 77 15.68 -4.86 -2.28
N THR A 78 16.53 -5.09 -1.29
CA THR A 78 16.17 -4.96 0.13
C THR A 78 16.27 -3.49 0.56
N LEU A 79 15.32 -3.03 1.37
CA LEU A 79 15.26 -1.63 1.83
C LEU A 79 15.99 -1.39 3.16
N ASN A 80 16.63 -2.43 3.72
CA ASN A 80 17.27 -2.43 5.05
C ASN A 80 16.31 -2.09 6.20
N GLU A 81 15.01 -2.31 5.99
CA GLU A 81 13.97 -2.16 6.99
C GLU A 81 13.42 -3.53 7.38
N THR A 82 12.93 -3.66 8.61
CA THR A 82 12.25 -4.86 9.11
C THR A 82 10.82 -4.48 9.50
N ALA A 83 9.84 -5.13 8.88
CA ALA A 83 8.44 -4.93 9.20
C ALA A 83 7.95 -5.97 10.22
N TYR A 84 6.79 -5.71 10.83
CA TYR A 84 6.06 -6.70 11.63
C TYR A 84 5.75 -7.94 10.76
N ASP A 85 5.74 -9.14 11.34
CA ASP A 85 5.42 -10.37 10.62
C ASP A 85 3.97 -10.34 10.10
N GLY A 86 3.81 -10.40 8.78
CA GLY A 86 2.50 -10.23 8.13
C GLY A 86 2.01 -8.78 8.08
N ALA A 87 2.93 -7.81 8.08
CA ALA A 87 2.57 -6.40 7.96
C ALA A 87 1.93 -6.09 6.59
N ASP A 88 0.90 -5.24 6.63
CA ASP A 88 0.46 -4.51 5.45
C ASP A 88 1.51 -3.46 5.01
N PHE A 89 1.44 -3.09 3.74
CA PHE A 89 2.26 -2.04 3.15
C PHE A 89 1.37 -1.04 2.43
N ALA A 90 1.82 0.21 2.33
CA ALA A 90 1.29 1.15 1.35
C ALA A 90 2.42 1.94 0.71
N ILE A 91 2.29 2.23 -0.58
CA ILE A 91 3.18 3.12 -1.31
C ILE A 91 2.33 4.12 -2.07
N VAL A 92 2.53 5.41 -1.79
CA VAL A 92 1.74 6.50 -2.37
C VAL A 92 2.64 7.67 -2.75
N PRO A 93 2.29 8.49 -3.76
CA PRO A 93 3.06 9.68 -4.10
C PRO A 93 3.18 10.64 -2.90
N ALA A 94 4.35 11.23 -2.72
CA ALA A 94 4.57 12.34 -1.79
C ALA A 94 4.51 13.70 -2.53
N LEU A 95 4.83 13.69 -3.83
CA LEU A 95 4.78 14.85 -4.72
C LEU A 95 3.93 14.56 -5.95
N GLN A 96 3.23 15.59 -6.43
CA GLN A 96 2.26 15.48 -7.54
C GLN A 96 2.88 14.94 -8.85
N ASN A 97 4.15 15.24 -9.08
CA ASN A 97 4.93 14.83 -10.24
C ASN A 97 5.67 13.50 -10.01
N LEU A 98 5.28 12.72 -9.01
CA LEU A 98 5.90 11.44 -8.64
C LEU A 98 7.42 11.53 -8.41
N ALA A 99 8.01 12.70 -8.14
CA ALA A 99 9.46 12.78 -7.87
C ALA A 99 9.84 12.05 -6.57
N GLU A 100 8.89 11.96 -5.64
CA GLU A 100 9.02 11.29 -4.36
C GLU A 100 7.73 10.53 -4.02
N MET A 101 7.87 9.43 -3.29
CA MET A 101 6.79 8.62 -2.72
C MET A 101 7.00 8.42 -1.23
N ASN A 102 5.93 8.15 -0.50
CA ASN A 102 5.98 7.62 0.85
C ASN A 102 5.74 6.11 0.83
N ILE A 103 6.61 5.38 1.51
CA ILE A 103 6.42 3.98 1.86
C ILE A 103 5.97 3.92 3.32
N LEU A 104 4.89 3.21 3.56
CA LEU A 104 4.28 3.01 4.86
C LEU A 104 4.28 1.51 5.21
N TYR A 105 4.65 1.18 6.44
CA TYR A 105 4.70 -0.19 6.94
C TYR A 105 4.55 -0.20 8.46
N GLN A 106 4.16 -1.36 9.01
CA GLN A 106 4.17 -1.58 10.44
C GLN A 106 5.54 -2.14 10.87
N GLU A 107 6.18 -1.57 11.89
CA GLU A 107 7.41 -2.09 12.50
C GLU A 107 7.09 -3.10 13.61
N GLY A 108 8.09 -3.91 14.02
CA GLY A 108 7.98 -4.94 15.06
C GLY A 108 7.46 -4.45 16.43
N ASP A 109 7.60 -3.16 16.76
CA ASP A 109 7.04 -2.56 17.98
C ASP A 109 5.59 -2.06 17.81
N GLN A 110 4.93 -2.47 16.72
CA GLN A 110 3.56 -2.14 16.34
C GLN A 110 3.35 -0.67 15.93
N LYS A 111 4.41 0.12 15.72
CA LYS A 111 4.26 1.47 15.18
C LYS A 111 4.03 1.46 13.68
N LEU A 112 3.22 2.41 13.22
CA LEU A 112 3.20 2.79 11.81
C LEU A 112 4.45 3.62 11.51
N MET A 113 5.14 3.27 10.43
CA MET A 113 6.35 3.93 9.96
C MET A 113 6.11 4.57 8.60
N SER A 114 6.81 5.68 8.30
CA SER A 114 6.91 6.29 6.98
C SER A 114 8.36 6.51 6.60
N MET A 115 8.71 6.19 5.36
CA MET A 115 9.97 6.59 4.74
C MET A 115 9.71 7.20 3.36
N GLY A 116 10.45 8.25 3.01
CA GLY A 116 10.45 8.84 1.69
C GLY A 116 11.31 8.01 0.73
N ARG A 117 10.87 7.93 -0.52
CA ARG A 117 11.57 7.25 -1.62
C ARG A 117 11.66 8.19 -2.82
N ASN A 118 12.88 8.50 -3.25
CA ASN A 118 13.10 9.18 -4.52
C ASN A 118 12.73 8.25 -5.69
N SER A 119 11.82 8.68 -6.56
CA SER A 119 11.31 7.82 -7.62
C SER A 119 12.30 7.53 -8.74
N THR A 120 13.34 8.36 -8.87
CA THR A 120 14.34 8.26 -9.94
C THR A 120 15.59 7.53 -9.49
N THR A 121 16.17 7.91 -8.35
CA THR A 121 17.41 7.33 -7.82
C THR A 121 17.15 6.10 -6.97
N GLY A 122 15.93 5.98 -6.42
CA GLY A 122 15.58 4.97 -5.44
C GLY A 122 16.10 5.26 -4.04
N ASP A 123 16.73 6.41 -3.79
CA ASP A 123 17.24 6.75 -2.45
C ASP A 123 16.10 6.80 -1.44
N LEU A 124 16.38 6.33 -0.22
CA LEU A 124 15.43 6.28 0.89
C LEU A 124 15.82 7.32 1.94
N THR A 125 14.82 8.00 2.52
CA THR A 125 15.03 8.75 3.76
C THR A 125 15.05 7.80 4.95
N ALA A 126 15.55 8.27 6.09
CA ALA A 126 15.36 7.53 7.35
C ALA A 126 13.86 7.36 7.63
N ALA A 127 13.47 6.16 8.10
CA ALA A 127 12.11 5.90 8.53
C ALA A 127 11.76 6.74 9.77
N SER A 128 10.50 7.16 9.83
CA SER A 128 9.94 7.98 10.90
C SER A 128 8.66 7.36 11.42
N ALA A 129 8.54 7.26 12.74
CA ALA A 129 7.36 6.68 13.38
C ALA A 129 6.23 7.71 13.51
N PHE A 130 5.00 7.26 13.25
CA PHE A 130 3.81 8.00 13.65
C PHE A 130 3.62 7.89 15.16
N SER A 131 2.89 8.84 15.74
CA SER A 131 2.50 8.80 17.17
C SER A 131 1.29 7.90 17.43
N ILE A 132 1.15 6.81 16.67
CA ILE A 132 0.09 5.80 16.82
C ILE A 132 0.69 4.40 16.90
N ASN A 133 0.01 3.52 17.63
CA ASN A 133 0.29 2.09 17.62
C ASN A 133 -0.83 1.38 16.87
N LEU A 134 -0.45 0.54 15.92
CA LEU A 134 -1.34 -0.35 15.19
C LEU A 134 -1.51 -1.66 15.96
N PRO A 135 -2.67 -2.31 15.93
CA PRO A 135 -2.77 -3.73 16.31
C PRO A 135 -1.75 -4.59 15.53
N ALA A 136 -1.33 -5.72 16.09
CA ALA A 136 -0.48 -6.69 15.40
C ALA A 136 -1.06 -7.08 14.04
N ALA A 137 -0.27 -6.94 12.97
CA ALA A 137 -0.69 -7.19 11.58
C ALA A 137 -2.00 -6.46 11.21
N ALA A 138 -2.17 -5.23 11.68
CA ALA A 138 -3.38 -4.46 11.40
C ALA A 138 -3.48 -4.13 9.92
N SER A 139 -4.70 -4.21 9.38
CA SER A 139 -4.91 -3.72 8.03
C SER A 139 -4.86 -2.20 7.98
N PHE A 140 -4.11 -1.68 7.01
CA PHE A 140 -4.10 -0.25 6.71
C PHE A 140 -3.91 -0.01 5.21
N ALA A 141 -4.39 1.14 4.76
CA ALA A 141 -4.15 1.62 3.41
C ALA A 141 -3.92 3.12 3.42
N ALA A 142 -3.32 3.63 2.36
CA ALA A 142 -3.12 5.06 2.18
C ALA A 142 -3.66 5.53 0.84
N LEU A 143 -4.07 6.79 0.81
CA LEU A 143 -4.30 7.50 -0.44
C LEU A 143 -3.72 8.90 -0.38
N THR A 144 -3.52 9.44 -1.57
CA THR A 144 -3.02 10.79 -1.72
C THR A 144 -3.84 11.57 -2.75
N VAL A 145 -4.12 12.84 -2.46
CA VAL A 145 -4.84 13.77 -3.35
C VAL A 145 -4.08 15.06 -3.50
N VAL A 146 -4.31 15.77 -4.60
CA VAL A 146 -3.68 17.09 -4.82
C VAL A 146 -4.17 18.06 -3.77
N ARG A 147 -3.23 18.70 -3.07
CA ARG A 147 -3.55 19.73 -2.08
C ARG A 147 -4.10 20.97 -2.79
N PRO A 148 -5.27 21.50 -2.40
CA PRO A 148 -5.74 22.79 -2.87
C PRO A 148 -4.81 23.91 -2.36
N SER A 149 -3.77 24.27 -3.12
CA SER A 149 -2.82 25.35 -2.78
C SER A 149 -2.20 25.97 -4.03
N SER A 150 -1.58 27.14 -3.90
CA SER A 150 -1.04 27.93 -5.03
C SER A 150 0.20 27.33 -5.69
N ASP A 151 0.90 26.40 -5.01
CA ASP A 151 2.28 26.04 -5.36
C ASP A 151 2.40 24.66 -6.07
N ASN A 152 1.26 24.07 -6.47
CA ASN A 152 1.12 23.03 -7.51
C ASN A 152 2.07 21.81 -7.45
N THR A 153 2.51 21.36 -6.28
CA THR A 153 3.19 20.05 -6.13
C THR A 153 2.86 19.30 -4.86
N ALA A 154 2.41 20.00 -3.82
CA ALA A 154 2.09 19.41 -2.53
C ALA A 154 0.84 18.53 -2.61
N LEU A 155 0.86 17.46 -1.82
CA LEU A 155 -0.23 16.52 -1.71
C LEU A 155 -0.77 16.44 -0.29
N ASN A 156 -2.02 16.02 -0.18
CA ASN A 156 -2.61 15.59 1.08
C ASN A 156 -2.57 14.06 1.12
N THR A 157 -2.02 13.50 2.19
CA THR A 157 -1.92 12.06 2.39
C THR A 157 -2.80 11.65 3.55
N TYR A 158 -3.59 10.60 3.36
CA TYR A 158 -4.48 10.02 4.36
C TYR A 158 -4.11 8.55 4.53
N VAL A 159 -3.95 8.10 5.76
CA VAL A 159 -3.73 6.70 6.11
C VAL A 159 -4.90 6.23 6.97
N LEU A 160 -5.59 5.21 6.48
CA LEU A 160 -6.69 4.55 7.16
C LEU A 160 -6.16 3.27 7.77
N TYR A 161 -6.49 3.01 9.03
CA TYR A 161 -6.15 1.75 9.70
C TYR A 161 -7.27 1.34 10.65
N GLN A 162 -7.42 0.05 10.91
CA GLN A 162 -8.34 -0.43 11.93
C GLN A 162 -7.65 -0.53 13.28
N ASP A 163 -8.21 0.10 14.32
CA ASP A 163 -7.70 0.02 15.68
C ASP A 163 -8.13 -1.28 16.40
N SER A 164 -7.65 -1.46 17.65
CA SER A 164 -7.94 -2.67 18.44
C SER A 164 -9.40 -2.79 18.88
N ALA A 165 -10.19 -1.73 18.73
CA ALA A 165 -11.64 -1.75 18.96
C ALA A 165 -12.43 -2.08 17.68
N GLY A 166 -11.75 -2.32 16.56
CA GLY A 166 -12.38 -2.57 15.26
C GLY A 166 -12.83 -1.29 14.55
N THR A 167 -12.46 -0.11 15.05
CA THR A 167 -12.85 1.17 14.44
C THR A 167 -11.81 1.58 13.40
N ILE A 168 -12.26 1.96 12.20
CA ILE A 168 -11.36 2.56 11.21
C ILE A 168 -11.05 4.00 11.65
N GLN A 169 -9.77 4.27 11.83
CA GLN A 169 -9.18 5.55 12.17
C GLN A 169 -8.44 6.12 10.97
N VAL A 170 -8.31 7.44 10.94
CA VAL A 170 -7.55 8.19 9.93
C VAL A 170 -6.49 9.03 10.61
N VAL A 171 -5.26 8.93 10.12
CA VAL A 171 -4.22 9.94 10.31
C VAL A 171 -3.92 10.60 8.96
N TRP A 172 -3.68 11.90 8.96
CA TRP A 172 -3.51 12.62 7.69
C TRP A 172 -2.52 13.77 7.79
N ASN A 173 -1.96 14.14 6.64
CA ASN A 173 -1.17 15.34 6.46
C ASN A 173 -1.75 16.12 5.29
N ASP A 174 -2.27 17.32 5.56
CA ASP A 174 -2.95 18.18 4.59
C ASP A 174 -2.38 19.62 4.54
N ASP A 175 -1.29 19.86 5.27
CA ASP A 175 -0.55 21.12 5.27
C ASP A 175 0.96 20.86 5.48
N ALA A 176 1.77 21.91 5.70
CA ALA A 176 3.20 21.78 5.98
C ALA A 176 3.51 21.48 7.47
N SER A 177 2.48 21.21 8.29
CA SER A 177 2.63 20.87 9.70
C SER A 177 2.79 19.36 9.90
N SER A 178 2.79 18.92 11.16
CA SER A 178 2.87 17.50 11.52
C SER A 178 1.61 16.73 11.09
N TRP A 179 1.71 15.40 11.06
CA TRP A 179 0.54 14.52 10.95
C TRP A 179 -0.53 14.85 11.99
N LYS A 180 -1.79 14.75 11.58
CA LYS A 180 -3.01 14.98 12.35
C LYS A 180 -3.73 13.66 12.61
N GLY A 181 -4.69 13.70 13.54
CA GLY A 181 -5.42 12.52 14.00
C GLY A 181 -4.75 11.83 15.19
N PRO A 182 -5.16 10.60 15.54
CA PRO A 182 -6.19 9.81 14.84
C PRO A 182 -7.60 10.38 15.01
N ALA A 183 -8.44 10.21 14.01
CA ALA A 183 -9.87 10.51 14.07
C ALA A 183 -10.68 9.48 13.27
N THR A 184 -11.94 9.29 13.63
CA THR A 184 -12.90 8.48 12.86
C THR A 184 -14.03 9.35 12.33
N PHE A 185 -14.75 8.85 11.33
CA PHE A 185 -15.79 9.57 10.60
C PHE A 185 -17.03 8.68 10.46
N PRO A 186 -18.25 9.27 10.37
CA PRO A 186 -19.47 8.48 10.27
C PRO A 186 -19.49 7.46 9.12
N ALA A 187 -18.81 7.75 8.00
CA ALA A 187 -18.72 6.83 6.87
C ALA A 187 -18.03 5.49 7.20
N PHE A 188 -17.22 5.47 8.25
CA PHE A 188 -16.45 4.32 8.71
C PHE A 188 -17.15 3.47 9.78
N ASN A 189 -18.34 3.89 10.23
CA ASN A 189 -19.08 3.17 11.25
C ASN A 189 -19.47 1.76 10.79
N ASP A 190 -19.54 0.84 11.75
CA ASP A 190 -19.88 -0.57 11.58
C ASP A 190 -18.90 -1.38 10.71
N ALA A 191 -17.66 -0.90 10.52
CA ALA A 191 -16.62 -1.70 9.88
C ALA A 191 -16.48 -3.07 10.57
N ASP A 192 -16.42 -4.14 9.76
CA ASP A 192 -16.24 -5.50 10.29
C ASP A 192 -14.86 -5.61 10.94
N ASN A 193 -14.79 -6.24 12.11
CA ASN A 193 -13.51 -6.42 12.81
C ASN A 193 -12.58 -7.34 12.02
N GLY A 194 -11.35 -6.89 11.77
CA GLY A 194 -10.37 -7.58 10.92
C GLY A 194 -10.59 -7.36 9.42
N THR A 195 -11.37 -6.36 9.02
CA THR A 195 -11.57 -6.07 7.59
C THR A 195 -10.28 -5.55 6.93
N SER A 196 -10.01 -6.00 5.70
CA SER A 196 -8.98 -5.40 4.87
C SER A 196 -9.42 -4.03 4.37
N ILE A 197 -8.49 -3.08 4.33
CA ILE A 197 -8.72 -1.73 3.82
C ILE A 197 -7.95 -1.59 2.51
N ALA A 198 -8.60 -1.08 1.48
CA ALA A 198 -7.94 -0.72 0.22
C ALA A 198 -8.31 0.72 -0.14
N CYS A 199 -7.32 1.52 -0.52
CA CYS A 199 -7.56 2.89 -0.96
C CYS A 199 -6.93 3.13 -2.33
N LEU A 200 -7.60 3.96 -3.13
CA LEU A 200 -7.20 4.29 -4.48
C LEU A 200 -6.55 5.66 -4.51
N THR A 201 -5.41 5.72 -5.19
CA THR A 201 -4.76 6.97 -5.60
C THR A 201 -4.75 7.00 -7.12
N GLN A 202 -4.97 8.17 -7.72
CA GLN A 202 -4.88 8.31 -9.16
C GLN A 202 -3.48 7.90 -9.64
N ALA A 203 -3.41 7.25 -10.80
CA ALA A 203 -2.13 6.99 -11.45
C ALA A 203 -1.49 8.33 -11.87
N SER A 204 -0.20 8.46 -11.63
CA SER A 204 0.62 9.57 -12.11
C SER A 204 1.89 9.00 -12.73
N PHE A 205 2.46 9.76 -13.66
CA PHE A 205 3.69 9.39 -14.34
C PHE A 205 4.59 10.61 -14.48
N PHE A 206 5.47 10.76 -13.50
CA PHE A 206 6.47 11.82 -13.43
C PHE A 206 5.88 13.21 -13.75
N THR A 207 6.60 14.02 -14.54
CA THR A 207 6.16 15.34 -15.00
C THR A 207 5.17 15.28 -16.17
N ASP A 208 5.10 14.17 -16.89
CA ASP A 208 4.28 14.04 -18.09
C ASP A 208 2.79 13.89 -17.76
N THR A 209 2.49 13.27 -16.62
CA THR A 209 1.12 13.05 -16.15
C THR A 209 1.09 13.17 -14.62
N PRO A 210 1.20 14.39 -14.07
CA PRO A 210 1.10 14.59 -12.63
C PRO A 210 -0.32 14.25 -12.13
N LEU A 211 -0.46 13.93 -10.84
CA LEU A 211 -1.77 13.79 -10.20
C LEU A 211 -2.63 15.02 -10.47
N GLN A 212 -3.94 14.85 -10.66
CA GLN A 212 -4.86 15.93 -10.97
C GLN A 212 -5.76 16.23 -9.76
N PRO A 213 -6.10 17.52 -9.53
CA PRO A 213 -7.08 17.87 -8.51
C PRO A 213 -8.45 17.28 -8.83
N ASN A 214 -9.27 17.07 -7.80
CA ASN A 214 -10.64 16.56 -7.91
C ASN A 214 -10.75 15.21 -8.64
N SER A 215 -9.76 14.34 -8.47
CA SER A 215 -9.81 12.98 -9.00
C SER A 215 -11.02 12.22 -8.41
N PRO A 216 -11.87 11.57 -9.22
CA PRO A 216 -12.95 10.74 -8.72
C PRO A 216 -12.44 9.43 -8.09
N LEU A 217 -11.13 9.19 -8.09
CA LEU A 217 -10.49 7.98 -7.56
C LEU A 217 -10.10 8.10 -6.09
N SER A 218 -10.40 9.20 -5.41
CA SER A 218 -10.14 9.39 -3.97
C SER A 218 -11.11 8.56 -3.11
N ARG A 219 -10.97 7.23 -3.18
CA ARG A 219 -11.92 6.25 -2.65
C ARG A 219 -11.22 5.20 -1.82
N CYS A 220 -11.92 4.70 -0.80
CA CYS A 220 -11.48 3.54 -0.04
C CYS A 220 -12.59 2.50 0.07
N TYR A 221 -12.19 1.26 0.32
CA TYR A 221 -13.04 0.10 0.39
C TYR A 221 -12.69 -0.73 1.63
N PHE A 222 -13.72 -1.24 2.29
CA PHE A 222 -13.63 -2.14 3.45
C PHE A 222 -14.97 -2.86 3.63
N GLN A 223 -15.07 -3.82 4.55
CA GLN A 223 -16.29 -4.59 4.77
C GLN A 223 -17.14 -4.05 5.92
N VAL A 224 -18.46 -4.08 5.71
CA VAL A 224 -19.49 -3.76 6.72
C VAL A 224 -20.60 -4.81 6.62
N LYS A 225 -20.78 -5.59 7.68
CA LYS A 225 -21.78 -6.67 7.78
C LYS A 225 -21.68 -7.63 6.59
N GLY A 226 -20.45 -7.92 6.15
CA GLY A 226 -20.12 -8.78 5.01
C GLY A 226 -20.25 -8.14 3.62
N ALA A 227 -20.78 -6.91 3.51
CA ALA A 227 -20.82 -6.18 2.24
C ALA A 227 -19.55 -5.34 2.05
N LEU A 228 -19.09 -5.16 0.81
CA LEU A 228 -18.03 -4.24 0.47
C LEU A 228 -18.58 -2.82 0.45
N ARG A 229 -18.17 -2.00 1.42
CA ARG A 229 -18.46 -0.57 1.46
C ARG A 229 -17.45 0.20 0.63
N GLU A 230 -17.94 1.16 -0.14
CA GLU A 230 -17.15 2.17 -0.83
C GLU A 230 -17.39 3.53 -0.16
N VAL A 231 -16.30 4.24 0.14
CA VAL A 231 -16.34 5.61 0.64
C VAL A 231 -15.52 6.52 -0.26
N SER A 232 -15.88 7.80 -0.32
CA SER A 232 -15.14 8.83 -1.04
C SER A 232 -14.70 9.95 -0.12
N LEU A 233 -13.48 10.43 -0.31
CA LEU A 233 -13.00 11.67 0.30
C LEU A 233 -13.62 12.86 -0.43
N ASN A 234 -14.39 13.69 0.30
CA ASN A 234 -14.95 14.94 -0.19
C ASN A 234 -14.30 16.12 0.55
N GLY A 235 -13.23 16.67 -0.03
CA GLY A 235 -12.44 17.72 0.61
C GLY A 235 -11.70 17.20 1.84
N SER A 236 -12.26 17.44 3.03
CA SER A 236 -11.72 16.98 4.32
C SER A 236 -12.63 16.00 5.07
N ASP A 237 -13.75 15.61 4.47
CA ASP A 237 -14.72 14.68 5.07
C ASP A 237 -14.88 13.41 4.22
N TRP A 238 -15.53 12.39 4.78
CA TRP A 238 -15.72 11.09 4.15
C TRP A 238 -17.21 10.78 3.99
N GLU A 239 -17.59 10.37 2.79
CA GLU A 239 -18.97 10.06 2.44
C GLU A 239 -19.10 8.60 2.01
N VAL A 240 -20.18 7.94 2.44
CA VAL A 240 -20.54 6.62 1.93
C VAL A 240 -21.05 6.77 0.50
N VAL A 241 -20.41 6.07 -0.42
CA VAL A 241 -20.84 6.01 -1.83
C VAL A 241 -21.88 4.90 -1.98
N GLY A 242 -21.62 3.73 -1.40
CA GLY A 242 -22.54 2.61 -1.44
C GLY A 242 -21.94 1.33 -0.84
N ASP A 243 -22.81 0.34 -0.65
CA ASP A 243 -22.46 -1.00 -0.17
C ASP A 243 -22.83 -2.02 -1.26
N VAL A 244 -21.88 -2.89 -1.61
CA VAL A 244 -22.06 -3.97 -2.59
C VAL A 244 -21.91 -5.30 -1.86
N ASN A 245 -22.94 -6.15 -1.91
CA ASN A 245 -22.83 -7.48 -1.35
C ASN A 245 -21.78 -8.29 -2.14
N ALA A 246 -20.68 -8.64 -1.48
CA ALA A 246 -19.89 -9.78 -1.93
C ALA A 246 -20.82 -10.99 -1.80
N GLY A 247 -21.04 -11.72 -2.90
CA GLY A 247 -22.03 -12.80 -2.96
C GLY A 247 -21.82 -13.89 -1.90
N PRO A 248 -22.80 -14.81 -1.76
CA PRO A 248 -22.65 -15.99 -0.90
C PRO A 248 -21.49 -16.90 -1.32
#